data_AF-A0A2G8RQW5-F1
#
_entry.id   AF-A0A2G8RQW5-F1
#
_cell.length_a   1.000
_cell.length_b   1.000
_cell.length_c   1.000
_cell.angle_alpha   90.00
_cell.angle_beta   90.00
_cell.angle_gamma   90.00
#
_symmetry.space_group_name_H-M   'P 1'
#
loop_
_entity.id
_entity.type
_entity.pdbx_description
1 polymer ?
#
loop_
_entity_poly.entity_id
_entity_poly.type
_entity_poly.pdbx_seq_one_letter_code
_entity_poly.pdbx_strand_id
1 'polypeptide(L)'
;MFELVQALNDGAEELKRRSPNPISLNAGCELFIAFVTLFPHESDNFAELKKELEQQGRKYAAEAISFRDKIAELTLGFIKDDSVILTHSHSRVVLKALLHAHKTKRISVYVTESRPRGLGLKTYEVLTAAGIPCTVVLDSAVAYVMDKVDFVLVGSEAVVESGGLINYVGSHQMAIIAKAANKPFYALAERYILE
;
A
#
# COMPACT_ATOMS: atom_id res chain seq x y z
N MET A 1 4.88 -9.26 32.20
CA MET A 1 4.81 -8.27 31.09
C MET A 1 6.15 -8.06 30.41
N PHE A 2 7.22 -7.75 31.16
CA PHE A 2 8.56 -7.57 30.61
C PHE A 2 9.04 -8.74 29.73
N GLU A 3 8.93 -9.97 30.21
CA GLU A 3 9.30 -11.18 29.44
C GLU A 3 8.51 -11.34 28.13
N LEU A 4 7.22 -10.97 28.14
CA LEU A 4 6.38 -11.02 26.94
C LEU A 4 6.83 -10.00 25.90
N VAL A 5 7.11 -8.76 26.33
CA VAL A 5 7.60 -7.70 25.44
C VAL A 5 8.97 -8.06 24.88
N GLN A 6 9.85 -8.66 25.69
CA GLN A 6 11.14 -9.14 25.22
C GLN A 6 10.99 -10.24 24.17
N ALA A 7 10.14 -11.24 24.41
CA ALA A 7 9.84 -12.29 23.44
C ALA A 7 9.25 -11.75 22.13
N LEU A 8 8.41 -10.71 22.20
CA LEU A 8 7.86 -10.04 21.01
C LEU A 8 8.94 -9.30 20.21
N ASN A 9 9.86 -8.61 20.90
CA ASN A 9 10.99 -7.95 20.26
C ASN A 9 11.92 -8.97 19.57
N ASP A 10 12.25 -10.07 20.24
CA ASP A 10 13.08 -11.13 19.67
C ASP A 10 12.42 -11.75 18.43
N GLY A 11 11.10 -11.99 18.50
CA GLY A 11 10.32 -12.46 17.36
C GLY A 11 10.26 -11.47 16.19
N ALA A 12 10.12 -10.18 16.48
CA ALA A 12 10.14 -9.12 15.47
C ALA A 12 11.51 -9.06 14.78
N GLU A 13 12.62 -9.14 15.52
CA GLU A 13 13.97 -9.16 14.96
C GLU A 13 14.22 -10.38 14.06
N GLU A 14 13.73 -11.56 14.46
CA GLU A 14 13.82 -12.76 13.63
C GLU A 14 13.02 -12.61 12.33
N LEU A 15 11.82 -12.02 12.39
CA LEU A 15 11.03 -11.72 11.20
C LEU A 15 11.73 -10.72 10.26
N LYS A 16 12.36 -9.67 10.82
CA LYS A 16 13.13 -8.68 10.06
C LYS A 16 14.30 -9.33 9.33
N ARG A 17 15.06 -10.21 10.01
CA ARG A 17 16.21 -10.92 9.42
C ARG A 17 15.84 -11.81 8.23
N ARG A 18 14.62 -12.38 8.23
CA ARG A 18 14.13 -13.26 7.17
C ARG A 18 13.50 -12.51 5.99
N SER A 19 13.19 -11.22 6.17
CA SER A 19 12.58 -10.41 5.11
C SER A 19 13.64 -9.64 4.31
N PRO A 20 13.67 -9.75 2.97
CA PRO A 20 14.64 -9.02 2.15
C PRO A 20 14.40 -7.51 2.11
N ASN A 21 13.18 -7.05 2.41
CA ASN A 21 12.85 -5.64 2.60
C ASN A 21 11.91 -5.52 3.82
N PRO A 22 12.45 -5.29 5.02
CA PRO A 22 11.68 -5.36 6.25
C PRO A 22 10.91 -4.07 6.57
N ILE A 23 10.95 -3.01 5.78
CA ILE A 23 10.42 -1.68 6.15
C ILE A 23 8.93 -1.76 6.56
N SER A 24 8.05 -2.22 5.67
CA SER A 24 6.62 -2.35 5.96
C SER A 24 6.32 -3.36 7.11
N LEU A 25 7.17 -4.38 7.23
CA LEU A 25 7.08 -5.39 8.30
C LEU A 25 7.50 -4.79 9.64
N ASN A 26 8.51 -3.93 9.66
CA ASN A 26 9.02 -3.26 10.84
C ASN A 26 7.96 -2.34 11.42
N ALA A 27 7.37 -1.48 10.59
CA ALA A 27 6.23 -0.64 10.96
C ALA A 27 5.10 -1.46 11.61
N GLY A 28 4.74 -2.59 11.00
CA GLY A 28 3.72 -3.49 11.54
C GLY A 28 4.11 -4.13 12.88
N CYS A 29 5.36 -4.55 13.04
CA CYS A 29 5.87 -5.12 14.29
C CYS A 29 5.89 -4.09 15.42
N GLU A 30 6.38 -2.88 15.16
CA GLU A 30 6.43 -1.79 16.14
C GLU A 30 5.02 -1.37 16.57
N LEU A 31 4.09 -1.23 15.62
CA LEU A 31 2.68 -0.97 15.92
C LEU A 31 2.05 -2.08 16.76
N PHE A 32 2.40 -3.35 16.49
CA PHE A 32 1.90 -4.46 17.28
C PHE A 32 2.46 -4.47 18.71
N ILE A 33 3.76 -4.19 18.88
CA ILE A 33 4.39 -4.09 20.19
C ILE A 33 3.83 -2.90 20.98
N ALA A 34 3.66 -1.75 20.33
CA ALA A 34 3.00 -0.58 20.91
C ALA A 34 1.55 -0.91 21.31
N PHE A 35 0.81 -1.62 20.45
CA PHE A 35 -0.53 -2.09 20.78
C PHE A 35 -0.53 -2.96 22.04
N VAL A 36 0.33 -3.98 22.12
CA VAL A 36 0.40 -4.87 23.29
C VAL A 36 0.81 -4.14 24.58
N THR A 37 1.71 -3.16 24.48
CA THR A 37 2.23 -2.42 25.65
C THR A 37 1.28 -1.34 26.16
N LEU A 38 0.53 -0.70 25.26
CA LEU A 38 -0.42 0.37 25.60
C LEU A 38 -1.83 -0.14 25.87
N PHE A 39 -2.12 -1.41 25.57
CA PHE A 39 -3.46 -1.97 25.77
C PHE A 39 -3.78 -2.04 27.27
N PRO A 40 -4.83 -1.35 27.75
CA PRO A 40 -5.27 -1.46 29.12
C PRO A 40 -5.83 -2.86 29.35
N HIS A 41 -5.29 -3.56 30.36
CA HIS A 41 -5.69 -4.92 30.69
C HIS A 41 -6.17 -4.94 32.14
N GLU A 42 -7.37 -5.47 32.34
CA GLU A 42 -7.98 -5.68 33.66
C GLU A 42 -7.79 -7.12 34.15
N SER A 43 -7.07 -7.97 33.39
CA SER A 43 -6.91 -9.38 33.72
C SER A 43 -6.02 -9.60 34.93
N ASP A 44 -6.51 -10.39 35.89
CA ASP A 44 -5.80 -10.72 37.12
C ASP A 44 -4.69 -11.77 36.93
N ASN A 45 -4.67 -12.49 35.79
CA ASN A 45 -3.67 -13.52 35.50
C ASN A 45 -3.15 -13.51 34.05
N PHE A 46 -1.94 -14.05 33.87
CA PHE A 46 -1.24 -14.07 32.57
C PHE A 46 -1.97 -14.90 31.50
N ALA A 47 -2.66 -15.98 31.89
CA ALA A 47 -3.35 -16.85 30.94
C ALA A 47 -4.52 -16.14 30.27
N GLU A 48 -5.26 -15.34 31.04
CA GLU A 48 -6.35 -14.48 30.55
C GLU A 48 -5.81 -13.35 29.67
N LEU A 49 -4.77 -12.65 30.12
CA LEU A 49 -4.11 -11.61 29.32
C LEU A 49 -3.64 -12.14 27.97
N LYS A 50 -3.00 -13.32 27.95
CA LYS A 50 -2.55 -13.95 26.70
C LYS A 50 -3.73 -14.22 25.75
N LYS A 51 -4.82 -14.78 26.28
CA LYS A 51 -6.02 -15.09 25.49
C LYS A 51 -6.66 -13.83 24.92
N GLU A 52 -6.73 -12.76 25.71
CA GLU A 52 -7.25 -11.47 25.28
C GLU A 52 -6.39 -10.86 24.17
N LEU A 53 -5.06 -10.82 24.35
CA LEU A 53 -4.13 -10.32 23.33
C LEU A 53 -4.22 -11.12 22.03
N GLU A 54 -4.35 -12.45 22.08
CA GLU A 54 -4.55 -13.28 20.89
C GLU A 54 -5.87 -12.96 20.19
N GLN A 55 -6.96 -12.77 20.95
CA GLN A 55 -8.26 -12.42 20.39
C GLN A 55 -8.22 -11.04 19.73
N GLN A 56 -7.62 -10.04 20.38
CA GLN A 56 -7.49 -8.70 19.82
C GLN A 56 -6.55 -8.66 18.62
N GLY A 57 -5.42 -9.37 18.65
CA GLY A 57 -4.51 -9.47 17.51
C GLY A 57 -5.20 -10.07 16.28
N ARG A 58 -6.02 -11.12 16.47
CA ARG A 58 -6.84 -11.68 15.38
C ARG A 58 -7.87 -10.69 14.85
N LYS A 59 -8.52 -9.94 15.74
CA LYS A 59 -9.49 -8.89 15.36
C LYS A 59 -8.82 -7.78 14.57
N TYR A 60 -7.66 -7.30 15.01
CA TYR A 60 -6.86 -6.28 14.32
C TYR A 60 -6.44 -6.76 12.93
N ALA A 61 -5.94 -7.99 12.80
CA ALA A 61 -5.56 -8.57 11.52
C ALA A 61 -6.76 -8.68 10.56
N ALA A 62 -7.93 -9.07 11.07
CA ALA A 62 -9.17 -9.12 10.28
C ALA A 62 -9.61 -7.72 9.84
N GLU A 63 -9.52 -6.74 10.72
CA GLU A 63 -9.87 -5.35 10.42
C GLU A 63 -8.91 -4.72 9.39
N ALA A 64 -7.61 -5.03 9.47
CA ALA A 64 -6.61 -4.53 8.54
C ALA A 64 -6.93 -4.90 7.08
N ILE A 65 -7.56 -6.05 6.83
CA ILE A 65 -8.00 -6.46 5.50
C ILE A 65 -9.07 -5.50 4.94
N SER A 66 -9.94 -4.99 5.80
CA SER A 66 -11.03 -4.05 5.43
C SER A 66 -10.51 -2.66 5.05
N PHE A 67 -9.30 -2.28 5.45
CA PHE A 67 -8.76 -0.95 5.15
C PHE A 67 -8.62 -0.71 3.64
N ARG A 68 -8.29 -1.76 2.87
CA ARG A 68 -8.22 -1.63 1.40
C ARG A 68 -9.59 -1.38 0.76
N ASP A 69 -10.66 -1.93 1.34
CA ASP A 69 -12.04 -1.63 0.88
C ASP A 69 -12.36 -0.16 1.11
N LYS A 70 -12.10 0.33 2.33
CA LYS A 70 -12.30 1.75 2.68
C LYS A 70 -11.49 2.69 1.79
N ILE A 71 -10.23 2.37 1.50
CA ILE A 71 -9.39 3.17 0.60
C ILE A 71 -9.97 3.18 -0.81
N ALA A 72 -10.48 2.04 -1.32
CA ALA A 72 -11.09 1.97 -2.63
C ALA A 72 -12.37 2.83 -2.73
N GLU A 73 -13.20 2.83 -1.69
CA GLU A 73 -14.40 3.67 -1.60
C GLU A 73 -14.05 5.17 -1.58
N LEU A 74 -13.09 5.57 -0.75
CA LEU A 74 -12.62 6.96 -0.68
C LEU A 74 -12.00 7.41 -2.01
N THR A 75 -11.31 6.50 -2.69
CA THR A 75 -10.65 6.77 -3.97
C THR A 75 -11.65 7.09 -5.08
N LEU A 76 -12.84 6.49 -5.03
CA LEU A 76 -13.89 6.71 -6.03
C LEU A 76 -14.28 8.19 -6.16
N GLY A 77 -14.23 8.95 -5.06
CA GLY A 77 -14.65 10.36 -5.02
C GLY A 77 -13.80 11.29 -5.89
N PHE A 78 -12.54 10.95 -6.16
CA PHE A 78 -11.65 11.78 -6.99
C PHE A 78 -11.48 11.26 -8.42
N ILE A 79 -11.87 10.01 -8.70
CA ILE A 79 -11.81 9.44 -10.05
C ILE A 79 -13.02 9.92 -10.85
N LYS A 80 -12.77 10.71 -11.90
CA LYS A 80 -13.80 11.18 -12.82
C LYS A 80 -14.09 10.14 -13.90
N ASP A 81 -15.25 10.26 -14.53
CA ASP A 81 -15.54 9.45 -15.72
C ASP A 81 -14.57 9.82 -16.85
N ASP A 82 -14.17 8.82 -17.63
CA ASP A 82 -13.16 8.89 -18.69
C ASP A 82 -11.73 9.28 -18.24
N SER A 83 -11.40 9.12 -16.95
CA SER A 83 -10.04 9.44 -16.46
C SER A 83 -8.96 8.52 -17.05
N VAL A 84 -7.82 9.11 -17.39
CA VAL A 84 -6.58 8.42 -17.77
C VAL A 84 -5.60 8.42 -16.59
N ILE A 85 -5.31 7.24 -16.05
CA ILE A 85 -4.57 7.09 -14.80
C ILE A 85 -3.22 6.45 -15.08
N LEU A 86 -2.13 7.03 -14.58
CA LEU A 86 -0.82 6.38 -14.59
C LEU A 86 -0.54 5.72 -13.24
N THR A 87 -0.13 4.46 -13.27
CA THR A 87 0.30 3.72 -12.07
C THR A 87 1.69 3.11 -12.24
N HIS A 88 2.31 2.78 -11.10
CA HIS A 88 3.66 2.24 -11.03
C HIS A 88 3.67 0.87 -10.35
N SER A 89 4.33 -0.10 -10.99
CA SER A 89 4.57 -1.44 -10.45
C SER A 89 3.27 -2.22 -10.13
N HIS A 90 3.32 -3.06 -9.10
CA HIS A 90 2.19 -3.86 -8.63
C HIS A 90 1.80 -3.50 -7.19
N SER A 91 0.67 -2.81 -7.06
CA SER A 91 0.09 -2.45 -5.76
C SER A 91 -1.30 -3.04 -5.60
N ARG A 92 -1.50 -3.79 -4.51
CA ARG A 92 -2.79 -4.43 -4.18
C ARG A 92 -3.87 -3.40 -3.88
N VAL A 93 -3.52 -2.31 -3.19
CA VAL A 93 -4.48 -1.26 -2.84
C VAL A 93 -4.87 -0.45 -4.08
N VAL A 94 -3.93 -0.16 -4.98
CA VAL A 94 -4.22 0.53 -6.25
C VAL A 94 -5.07 -0.34 -7.16
N LEU A 95 -4.74 -1.63 -7.31
CA LEU A 95 -5.56 -2.57 -8.09
C LEU A 95 -6.99 -2.62 -7.56
N LYS A 96 -7.17 -2.73 -6.25
CA LYS A 96 -8.50 -2.76 -5.63
C LYS A 96 -9.28 -1.47 -5.88
N ALA A 97 -8.62 -0.31 -5.78
CA ALA A 97 -9.22 0.98 -6.07
C ALA A 97 -9.64 1.13 -7.54
N LEU A 98 -8.78 0.75 -8.49
CA LEU A 98 -9.07 0.80 -9.92
C LEU A 98 -10.20 -0.16 -10.31
N LEU A 99 -10.16 -1.40 -9.82
CA LEU A 99 -11.22 -2.39 -10.05
C LEU A 99 -12.57 -1.93 -9.45
N HIS A 100 -12.54 -1.29 -8.29
CA HIS A 100 -13.73 -0.73 -7.68
C HIS A 100 -14.28 0.44 -8.50
N ALA A 101 -13.41 1.36 -8.94
CA ALA A 101 -13.80 2.50 -9.76
C ALA A 101 -14.41 2.07 -11.11
N HIS A 102 -13.85 1.05 -11.75
CA HIS A 102 -14.33 0.56 -13.03
C HIS A 102 -15.78 0.05 -13.02
N LYS A 103 -16.32 -0.33 -11.85
CA LYS A 103 -17.73 -0.75 -11.72
C LYS A 103 -18.71 0.37 -12.07
N THR A 104 -18.29 1.64 -11.95
CA THR A 104 -19.18 2.80 -12.11
C THR A 104 -18.62 3.90 -13.02
N LYS A 105 -17.33 3.83 -13.37
CA LYS A 105 -16.62 4.83 -14.19
C LYS A 105 -15.90 4.17 -15.35
N ARG A 106 -15.89 4.85 -16.50
CA ARG A 106 -14.96 4.54 -17.59
C ARG A 106 -13.59 5.09 -17.19
N ILE A 107 -12.57 4.24 -17.21
CA ILE A 107 -11.19 4.61 -16.90
C ILE A 107 -10.26 3.91 -17.87
N SER A 108 -9.10 4.50 -18.13
CA SER A 108 -8.00 3.85 -18.81
C SER A 108 -6.72 4.00 -18.00
N VAL A 109 -5.82 3.02 -18.09
CA VAL A 109 -4.65 2.93 -17.22
C VAL A 109 -3.37 2.78 -18.04
N TYR A 110 -2.39 3.62 -17.74
CA TYR A 110 -0.99 3.35 -18.08
C TYR A 110 -0.31 2.69 -16.88
N VAL A 111 0.44 1.63 -17.12
CA VAL A 111 1.27 1.01 -16.09
C VAL A 111 2.70 0.90 -16.55
N THR A 112 3.64 1.32 -15.72
CA THR A 112 5.07 1.14 -16.01
C THR A 112 5.47 -0.32 -15.91
N GLU A 113 6.35 -0.83 -16.77
CA GLU A 113 6.90 -2.19 -16.66
C GLU A 113 7.54 -2.48 -15.28
N SER A 114 8.14 -1.48 -14.61
CA SER A 114 8.71 -1.57 -13.26
C SER A 114 9.90 -2.54 -13.16
N ARG A 115 10.96 -2.24 -13.90
CA ARG A 115 12.27 -2.92 -13.79
C ARG A 115 12.86 -2.73 -12.38
N PRO A 116 13.68 -3.67 -11.89
CA PRO A 116 14.14 -4.89 -12.57
C PRO A 116 13.14 -6.05 -12.54
N ARG A 117 12.14 -6.05 -11.64
CA ARG A 117 11.25 -7.21 -11.42
C ARG A 117 10.12 -7.35 -12.44
N GLY A 118 9.80 -6.31 -13.20
CA GLY A 118 8.76 -6.38 -14.23
C GLY A 118 7.33 -6.49 -13.66
N LEU A 119 7.13 -6.08 -12.41
CA LEU A 119 5.85 -6.31 -11.70
C LEU A 119 4.66 -5.58 -12.32
N GLY A 120 4.89 -4.53 -13.11
CA GLY A 120 3.84 -3.83 -13.84
C GLY A 120 3.09 -4.71 -14.83
N LEU A 121 3.74 -5.75 -15.38
CA LEU A 121 3.10 -6.70 -16.29
C LEU A 121 1.97 -7.47 -15.61
N LYS A 122 2.16 -7.84 -14.33
CA LYS A 122 1.12 -8.48 -13.54
C LYS A 122 -0.08 -7.54 -13.31
N THR A 123 0.17 -6.26 -13.07
CA THR A 123 -0.89 -5.25 -12.97
C THR A 123 -1.65 -5.10 -14.28
N TYR A 124 -0.94 -5.08 -15.41
CA TYR A 124 -1.53 -5.07 -16.74
C TYR A 124 -2.44 -6.29 -16.97
N GLU A 125 -1.97 -7.50 -16.67
CA GLU A 125 -2.76 -8.73 -16.81
C GLU A 125 -4.06 -8.69 -15.99
N VAL A 126 -3.98 -8.25 -14.72
CA VAL A 126 -5.15 -8.15 -13.84
C VAL A 126 -6.16 -7.13 -14.35
N LEU A 127 -5.72 -5.95 -14.78
CA LEU A 127 -6.60 -4.89 -15.25
C LEU A 127 -7.26 -5.23 -16.59
N THR A 128 -6.49 -5.79 -17.53
CA THR A 128 -7.02 -6.22 -18.84
C THR A 128 -8.00 -7.37 -18.71
N ALA A 129 -7.74 -8.35 -17.83
CA ALA A 129 -8.67 -9.43 -17.54
C ALA A 129 -10.00 -8.92 -16.93
N ALA A 130 -9.98 -7.78 -16.25
CA ALA A 130 -11.15 -7.12 -15.70
C ALA A 130 -11.88 -6.21 -16.71
N GLY A 131 -11.41 -6.13 -17.97
CA GLY A 131 -12.01 -5.29 -19.02
C GLY A 131 -11.57 -3.82 -19.00
N ILE A 132 -10.58 -3.45 -18.17
CA ILE A 132 -10.06 -2.08 -18.10
C ILE A 132 -9.01 -1.89 -19.22
N PRO A 133 -9.17 -0.90 -20.11
CA PRO A 133 -8.15 -0.53 -21.08
C PRO A 133 -6.84 -0.19 -20.36
N CYS A 134 -5.81 -1.01 -20.55
CA CYS A 134 -4.52 -0.85 -19.90
C CYS A 134 -3.40 -0.90 -20.93
N THR A 135 -2.38 -0.07 -20.78
CA THR A 135 -1.20 -0.06 -21.65
C THR A 135 0.08 -0.06 -20.82
N VAL A 136 0.98 -0.98 -21.14
CA VAL A 136 2.31 -1.01 -20.50
C VAL A 136 3.20 0.06 -21.12
N VAL A 137 3.91 0.79 -20.27
CA VAL A 137 4.85 1.86 -20.64
C VAL A 137 6.24 1.48 -20.12
N LEU A 138 7.28 1.73 -20.92
CA LEU A 138 8.66 1.59 -20.47
C LEU A 138 8.95 2.56 -19.32
N ASP A 139 9.80 2.18 -18.37
CA ASP A 139 10.14 3.05 -17.24
C ASP A 139 10.74 4.39 -17.71
N SER A 140 11.48 4.38 -18.83
CA SER A 140 12.05 5.58 -19.47
C SER A 140 11.04 6.42 -20.24
N ALA A 141 9.87 5.87 -20.60
CA ALA A 141 8.85 6.54 -21.41
C ALA A 141 7.73 7.19 -20.57
N VAL A 142 7.86 7.22 -19.24
CA VAL A 142 6.88 7.87 -18.34
C VAL A 142 6.63 9.33 -18.70
N ALA A 143 7.69 10.08 -19.03
CA ALA A 143 7.55 11.49 -19.43
C ALA A 143 6.79 11.65 -20.75
N TYR A 144 6.91 10.68 -21.67
CA TYR A 144 6.27 10.73 -22.98
C TYR A 144 4.75 10.56 -22.91
N VAL A 145 4.24 9.83 -21.92
CA VAL A 145 2.79 9.59 -21.77
C VAL A 145 2.11 10.57 -20.81
N MET A 146 2.89 11.42 -20.12
CA MET A 146 2.38 12.25 -19.03
C MET A 146 1.40 13.34 -19.51
N ASP A 147 1.50 13.77 -20.77
CA ASP A 147 0.57 14.72 -21.39
C ASP A 147 -0.87 14.17 -21.43
N LYS A 148 -1.02 12.88 -21.74
CA LYS A 148 -2.28 12.13 -21.85
C LYS A 148 -2.87 11.71 -20.51
N VAL A 149 -2.05 11.70 -19.46
CA VAL A 149 -2.46 11.26 -18.11
C VAL A 149 -3.16 12.39 -17.38
N ASP A 150 -4.28 12.12 -16.73
CA ASP A 150 -4.98 13.10 -15.90
C ASP A 150 -4.33 13.22 -14.53
N PHE A 151 -3.99 12.08 -13.92
CA PHE A 151 -3.28 12.03 -12.64
C PHE A 151 -2.53 10.71 -12.47
N VAL A 152 -1.56 10.74 -11.56
CA VAL A 152 -0.76 9.58 -11.17
C VAL A 152 -1.33 8.99 -9.87
N LEU A 153 -1.45 7.66 -9.83
CA LEU A 153 -1.90 6.90 -8.66
C LEU A 153 -0.93 5.76 -8.35
N VAL A 154 -0.24 5.86 -7.21
CA VAL A 154 0.74 4.86 -6.76
C VAL A 154 0.34 4.22 -5.43
N GLY A 155 0.87 3.03 -5.17
CA GLY A 155 0.88 2.48 -3.81
C GLY A 155 2.04 3.04 -3.00
N SER A 156 2.14 2.59 -1.75
CA SER A 156 3.27 2.86 -0.87
C SER A 156 3.54 1.62 -0.02
N GLU A 157 4.82 1.34 0.25
CA GLU A 157 5.25 0.31 1.19
C GLU A 157 5.36 0.86 2.61
N ALA A 158 5.77 2.12 2.74
CA ALA A 158 5.76 2.89 3.99
C ALA A 158 5.65 4.39 3.74
N VAL A 159 5.09 5.09 4.72
CA VAL A 159 5.01 6.55 4.77
C VAL A 159 5.77 7.00 6.02
N VAL A 160 6.81 7.80 5.83
CA VAL A 160 7.63 8.31 6.95
C VAL A 160 7.00 9.57 7.56
N GLU A 161 7.39 9.91 8.79
CA GLU A 161 6.90 11.09 9.53
C GLU A 161 6.87 12.41 8.73
N SER A 162 7.82 12.63 7.81
CA SER A 162 7.85 13.82 6.94
C SER A 162 6.74 13.86 5.88
N GLY A 163 5.93 12.79 5.77
CA GLY A 163 4.99 12.55 4.67
C GLY A 163 5.65 11.96 3.42
N GLY A 164 6.95 11.63 3.48
CA GLY A 164 7.68 10.98 2.40
C GLY A 164 7.17 9.57 2.14
N LEU A 165 7.27 9.13 0.88
CA LEU A 165 6.82 7.81 0.45
C LEU A 165 8.00 6.90 0.18
N ILE A 166 8.00 5.73 0.80
CA ILE A 166 8.86 4.61 0.45
C ILE A 166 8.05 3.68 -0.45
N ASN A 167 8.54 3.45 -1.66
CA ASN A 167 7.91 2.61 -2.66
C ASN A 167 8.97 2.05 -3.63
N TYR A 168 8.54 1.21 -4.56
CA TYR A 168 9.39 0.59 -5.55
C TYR A 168 10.19 1.59 -6.40
N VAL A 169 11.34 1.14 -6.88
CA VAL A 169 12.28 1.93 -7.70
C VAL A 169 11.58 2.47 -8.95
N GLY A 170 11.72 3.78 -9.19
CA GLY A 170 11.04 4.50 -10.27
C GLY A 170 9.91 5.41 -9.79
N SER A 171 9.37 5.18 -8.59
CA SER A 171 8.32 6.02 -7.99
C SER A 171 8.72 7.49 -7.83
N HIS A 172 9.95 7.77 -7.37
CA HIS A 172 10.44 9.14 -7.23
C HIS A 172 10.60 9.86 -8.58
N GLN A 173 11.13 9.16 -9.59
CA GLN A 173 11.25 9.70 -10.95
C GLN A 173 9.86 10.06 -11.50
N MET A 174 8.88 9.18 -11.33
CA MET A 174 7.50 9.43 -11.74
C MET A 174 6.90 10.66 -11.03
N ALA A 175 7.18 10.83 -9.74
CA ALA A 175 6.71 12.00 -8.97
C ALA A 175 7.33 13.32 -9.49
N ILE A 176 8.63 13.33 -9.80
CA ILE A 176 9.30 14.50 -10.40
C ILE A 176 8.65 14.85 -11.74
N ILE A 177 8.44 13.85 -12.60
CA ILE A 177 7.85 14.05 -13.94
C ILE A 177 6.42 14.56 -13.82
N ALA A 178 5.60 13.97 -12.92
CA ALA A 178 4.23 14.40 -12.69
C ALA A 178 4.17 15.87 -12.23
N LYS A 179 5.05 16.24 -11.29
CA LYS A 179 5.17 17.62 -10.81
C LYS A 179 5.58 18.58 -11.94
N ALA A 180 6.58 18.21 -12.74
CA ALA A 180 7.04 19.02 -13.87
C ALA A 180 5.94 19.21 -14.95
N ALA A 181 5.09 18.20 -15.14
CA ALA A 181 3.96 18.25 -16.07
C ALA A 181 2.67 18.84 -15.47
N ASN A 182 2.71 19.34 -14.22
CA ASN A 182 1.56 19.84 -13.47
C ASN A 182 0.40 18.83 -13.36
N LYS A 183 0.73 17.53 -13.23
CA LYS A 183 -0.25 16.46 -13.03
C LYS A 183 -0.34 16.10 -11.55
N PRO A 184 -1.55 15.96 -10.98
CA PRO A 184 -1.72 15.50 -9.61
C PRO A 184 -1.07 14.13 -9.38
N PHE A 185 -0.47 13.95 -8.21
CA PHE A 185 0.16 12.71 -7.79
C PHE A 185 -0.46 12.25 -6.47
N TYR A 186 -1.10 11.09 -6.48
CA TYR A 186 -1.76 10.51 -5.31
C TYR A 186 -1.08 9.19 -4.93
N ALA A 187 -0.93 8.98 -3.63
CA ALA A 187 -0.43 7.74 -3.05
C ALA A 187 -1.47 7.10 -2.15
N LEU A 188 -1.70 5.80 -2.36
CA LEU A 188 -2.57 5.00 -1.52
C LEU A 188 -1.72 4.22 -0.52
N ALA A 189 -1.95 4.48 0.75
CA ALA A 189 -1.25 3.86 1.87
C ALA A 189 -2.25 3.30 2.89
N GLU A 190 -1.93 2.13 3.45
CA GLU A 190 -2.72 1.53 4.53
C GLU A 190 -2.27 2.11 5.89
N ARG A 191 -3.16 2.16 6.89
CA ARG A 191 -2.83 2.82 8.17
C ARG A 191 -1.64 2.18 8.91
N TYR A 192 -1.41 0.89 8.72
CA TYR A 192 -0.37 0.14 9.45
C TYR A 192 1.04 0.29 8.85
N ILE A 193 1.20 1.09 7.78
CA ILE A 193 2.50 1.34 7.15
C ILE A 193 3.03 2.76 7.40
N LEU A 194 2.50 3.42 8.45
CA LEU A 194 3.03 4.68 8.94
C LEU A 194 4.25 4.36 9.84
N GLU A 195 5.43 4.88 9.46
CA GLU A 195 6.67 4.88 10.26
C GLU A 195 6.95 6.28 10.83
#